data_AF-A0A540MWP5-F1
#
_entry.id   AF-A0A540MWP5-F1
#
_cell.length_a   1.000
_cell.length_b   1.000
_cell.length_c   1.000
_cell.angle_alpha   90.00
_cell.angle_beta   90.00
_cell.angle_gamma   90.00
#
_symmetry.space_group_name_H-M   'P 1'
#
loop_
_entity.id
_entity.type
_entity.pdbx_description
1 polymer ?
#
loop_
_entity_poly.entity_id
_entity_poly.type
_entity_poly.pdbx_seq_one_letter_code
_entity_poly.pdbx_strand_id
1 'polypeptide(L)'
;MRYSTWLIQLACLVLIFLPLSHCSKVVIFPMDANLIDQTCKKTPNYNLWVSSLKSDPRSTKADMVGLGFITVDTAKAKATDTANRINELLKQSPSDQTLKSCATSYHTILVADIPEASQGFKLGNPKFAE
;
A
#
# COMPACT_ATOMS: atom_id res chain seq x y z
N MET A 1 0.11 4.55 -67.45
CA MET A 1 0.72 3.40 -66.75
C MET A 1 1.85 3.77 -65.78
N ARG A 2 2.58 4.88 -65.98
CA ARG A 2 3.68 5.34 -65.07
C ARG A 2 3.21 5.81 -63.68
N TYR A 3 1.99 6.32 -63.57
CA TYR A 3 1.41 6.82 -62.30
C TYR A 3 1.01 5.69 -61.35
N SER A 4 0.55 4.56 -61.92
CA SER A 4 0.17 3.37 -61.15
C SER A 4 1.41 2.70 -60.51
N THR A 5 2.53 2.62 -61.24
CA THR A 5 3.77 2.08 -60.69
C THR A 5 4.38 2.99 -59.60
N TRP A 6 4.19 4.31 -59.69
CA TRP A 6 4.63 5.27 -58.67
C TRP A 6 3.80 5.14 -57.38
N LEU A 7 2.48 4.95 -57.49
CA LEU A 7 1.59 4.69 -56.36
C LEU A 7 1.88 3.34 -55.69
N ILE A 8 2.19 2.31 -56.47
CA ILE A 8 2.57 0.98 -55.96
C ILE A 8 3.92 1.06 -55.25
N GLN A 9 4.90 1.81 -55.75
CA GLN A 9 6.19 1.98 -55.08
C GLN A 9 6.10 2.82 -53.79
N LEU A 10 5.28 3.87 -53.76
CA LEU A 10 4.97 4.63 -52.54
C LEU A 10 4.26 3.77 -51.50
N ALA A 11 3.29 2.94 -51.91
CA ALA A 11 2.60 2.01 -51.02
C ALA A 11 3.55 0.94 -50.45
N CYS A 12 4.46 0.39 -51.26
CA CYS A 12 5.47 -0.57 -50.79
C CYS A 12 6.47 0.06 -49.81
N LEU A 13 6.90 1.31 -50.03
CA LEU A 13 7.78 2.03 -49.10
C LEU A 13 7.08 2.29 -47.76
N VAL A 14 5.80 2.64 -47.74
CA VAL A 14 5.02 2.83 -46.50
C VAL A 14 4.82 1.51 -45.74
N LEU A 15 4.62 0.38 -46.42
CA LEU A 15 4.46 -0.93 -45.78
C LEU A 15 5.75 -1.50 -45.16
N ILE A 16 6.93 -1.16 -45.71
CA ILE A 16 8.23 -1.61 -45.20
C ILE A 16 8.66 -0.80 -43.96
N PHE A 17 8.27 0.47 -43.86
CA PHE A 17 8.60 1.34 -42.72
C PHE A 17 7.58 1.31 -41.57
N LEU A 18 6.42 0.67 -41.74
CA LEU A 18 5.37 0.59 -40.71
C LEU A 18 5.56 -0.43 -39.56
N PRO A 19 6.52 -1.40 -39.54
CA PRO A 19 6.62 -2.33 -38.42
C PRO A 19 7.64 -1.91 -37.33
N LEU A 20 8.17 -0.69 -37.34
CA LEU A 20 9.09 -0.20 -36.29
C LEU A 20 8.45 0.77 -35.27
N SER A 21 7.14 1.02 -35.38
CA SER A 21 6.45 2.07 -34.60
C SER A 21 5.18 1.58 -33.88
N HIS A 22 5.14 0.34 -33.41
CA HIS A 22 4.14 -0.22 -32.47
C HIS A 22 4.55 -1.66 -32.12
N CYS A 23 4.83 -2.11 -30.90
CA CYS A 23 4.93 -1.49 -29.59
C CYS A 23 6.22 -2.05 -28.99
N SER A 24 7.12 -1.20 -28.47
CA SER A 24 7.68 -1.59 -27.18
C SER A 24 6.45 -1.85 -26.32
N LYS A 25 6.13 -3.11 -26.03
CA LYS A 25 5.42 -3.38 -24.80
C LYS A 25 6.41 -2.93 -23.72
N VAL A 26 6.45 -1.63 -23.45
CA VAL A 26 6.58 -1.18 -22.08
C VAL A 26 5.46 -1.95 -21.43
N VAL A 27 5.82 -3.03 -20.76
CA VAL A 27 4.93 -3.68 -19.83
C VAL A 27 4.79 -2.65 -18.72
N ILE A 28 3.97 -1.63 -18.99
CA ILE A 28 3.26 -0.93 -17.94
C ILE A 28 2.30 -2.02 -17.47
N PHE A 29 2.80 -2.88 -16.59
CA PHE A 29 1.91 -3.54 -15.66
C PHE A 29 1.03 -2.40 -15.14
N PRO A 30 -0.30 -2.49 -15.22
CA PRO A 30 -1.12 -1.62 -14.41
C PRO A 30 -0.74 -1.96 -12.97
N MET A 31 0.23 -1.23 -12.41
CA MET A 31 0.67 -1.42 -11.04
C MET A 31 -0.50 -0.93 -10.19
N ASP A 32 -1.25 -1.89 -9.68
CA ASP A 32 -1.87 -1.88 -8.36
C ASP A 32 -2.82 -0.74 -7.97
N ALA A 33 -3.56 -0.16 -8.90
CA ALA A 33 -4.87 0.40 -8.55
C ALA A 33 -5.81 -0.67 -7.91
N ASN A 34 -5.49 -1.96 -8.11
CA ASN A 34 -6.26 -3.12 -7.66
C ASN A 34 -5.77 -3.72 -6.33
N LEU A 35 -4.50 -3.53 -5.91
CA LEU A 35 -3.99 -4.21 -4.71
C LEU A 35 -4.61 -3.70 -3.42
N ILE A 36 -4.78 -2.38 -3.29
CA ILE A 36 -5.51 -1.77 -2.16
C ILE A 36 -6.95 -2.30 -2.14
N ASP A 37 -7.64 -2.29 -3.27
CA ASP A 37 -9.03 -2.76 -3.36
C ASP A 37 -9.17 -4.25 -2.98
N GLN A 38 -8.32 -5.11 -3.54
CA GLN A 38 -8.28 -6.55 -3.25
C GLN A 38 -7.97 -6.83 -1.77
N THR A 39 -7.05 -6.08 -1.19
CA THR A 39 -6.65 -6.23 0.21
C THR A 39 -7.77 -5.76 1.13
N CYS A 40 -8.31 -4.56 0.91
CA CYS A 40 -9.38 -3.98 1.71
C CYS A 40 -10.66 -4.84 1.69
N LYS A 41 -10.96 -5.53 0.57
CA LYS A 41 -12.12 -6.44 0.48
C LYS A 41 -12.03 -7.64 1.43
N LYS A 42 -10.83 -8.01 1.87
CA LYS A 42 -10.60 -9.08 2.85
C LYS A 42 -10.68 -8.60 4.30
N THR A 43 -10.87 -7.30 4.51
CA THR A 43 -10.95 -6.72 5.86
C THR A 43 -12.40 -6.57 6.32
N PRO A 44 -12.67 -6.57 7.64
CA PRO A 44 -14.02 -6.37 8.15
C PRO A 44 -14.66 -5.01 7.79
N ASN A 45 -13.84 -4.00 7.49
CA ASN A 45 -14.33 -2.65 7.17
C ASN A 45 -13.60 -2.06 5.96
N TYR A 46 -14.08 -2.42 4.77
CA TYR A 46 -13.51 -1.99 3.49
C TYR A 46 -13.27 -0.47 3.42
N ASN A 47 -14.30 0.34 3.73
CA ASN A 47 -14.23 1.80 3.55
C ASN A 47 -13.19 2.44 4.47
N LEU A 48 -13.11 1.98 5.73
CA LEU A 48 -12.12 2.46 6.68
C LEU A 48 -10.69 2.10 6.23
N TRP A 49 -10.49 0.90 5.72
CA TRP A 49 -9.19 0.45 5.24
C TRP A 49 -8.75 1.19 3.96
N VAL A 50 -9.66 1.38 3.01
CA VAL A 50 -9.38 2.17 1.80
C VAL A 50 -9.01 3.61 2.16
N SER A 51 -9.78 4.27 3.03
CA SER A 51 -9.49 5.65 3.42
C SER A 51 -8.17 5.76 4.19
N SER A 52 -7.88 4.80 5.08
CA SER A 52 -6.65 4.76 5.84
C SER A 52 -5.43 4.59 4.94
N LEU A 53 -5.43 3.61 4.03
CA LEU A 53 -4.29 3.37 3.14
C LEU A 53 -4.09 4.50 2.14
N LYS A 54 -5.16 5.01 1.53
CA LYS A 54 -5.07 6.13 0.56
C LYS A 54 -4.66 7.45 1.20
N SER A 55 -4.77 7.60 2.52
CA SER A 55 -4.27 8.79 3.22
C SER A 55 -2.74 8.88 3.20
N ASP A 56 -2.05 7.74 3.02
CA ASP A 56 -0.60 7.71 2.85
C ASP A 56 -0.24 7.75 1.35
N PRO A 57 0.46 8.79 0.87
CA PRO A 57 0.82 8.90 -0.55
C PRO A 57 1.73 7.77 -1.04
N ARG A 58 2.45 7.08 -0.14
CA ARG A 58 3.29 5.91 -0.48
C ARG A 58 2.45 4.74 -1.01
N SER A 59 1.19 4.65 -0.62
CA SER A 59 0.27 3.55 -1.00
C SER A 59 0.03 3.46 -2.51
N THR A 60 0.15 4.58 -3.25
CA THR A 60 -0.16 4.63 -4.69
C THR A 60 0.77 3.74 -5.53
N LYS A 61 2.00 3.51 -5.06
CA LYS A 61 3.02 2.73 -5.78
C LYS A 61 3.57 1.56 -4.94
N ALA A 62 2.93 1.27 -3.81
CA ALA A 62 3.40 0.24 -2.90
C ALA A 62 3.05 -1.14 -3.46
N ASP A 63 4.03 -2.05 -3.45
CA ASP A 63 3.79 -3.48 -3.58
C ASP A 63 3.20 -4.05 -2.28
N MET A 64 2.99 -5.37 -2.21
CA MET A 64 2.39 -6.01 -1.04
C MET A 64 3.19 -5.79 0.25
N VAL A 65 4.52 -5.81 0.16
CA VAL A 65 5.41 -5.58 1.30
C VAL A 65 5.37 -4.10 1.72
N GLY A 66 5.39 -3.19 0.76
CA GLY A 66 5.23 -1.75 0.99
C GLY A 66 3.89 -1.41 1.64
N LEU A 67 2.78 -2.04 1.21
CA LEU A 67 1.48 -1.87 1.85
C LEU A 67 1.46 -2.45 3.27
N GLY A 68 2.18 -3.53 3.53
CA GLY A 68 2.41 -4.07 4.87
C GLY A 68 3.07 -3.03 5.78
N PHE A 69 4.18 -2.42 5.34
CA PHE A 69 4.84 -1.37 6.10
C PHE A 69 3.96 -0.14 6.33
N ILE A 70 3.20 0.30 5.32
CA ILE A 70 2.27 1.43 5.47
C ILE A 70 1.19 1.11 6.52
N THR A 71 0.71 -0.13 6.56
CA THR A 71 -0.25 -0.58 7.56
C THR A 71 0.35 -0.56 8.96
N VAL A 72 1.58 -1.07 9.13
CA VAL A 72 2.31 -1.03 10.41
C VAL A 72 2.54 0.41 10.88
N ASP A 73 2.95 1.31 9.98
CA ASP A 73 3.14 2.73 10.29
C ASP A 73 1.82 3.40 10.72
N THR A 74 0.71 3.07 10.03
CA THR A 74 -0.62 3.58 10.36
C THR A 74 -1.07 3.09 11.74
N ALA A 75 -0.87 1.80 12.03
CA ALA A 75 -1.18 1.21 13.33
C ALA A 75 -0.33 1.87 14.44
N LYS A 76 0.96 2.11 14.19
CA LYS A 76 1.86 2.80 15.12
C LYS A 76 1.41 4.22 15.43
N ALA A 77 1.01 4.98 14.42
CA ALA A 77 0.49 6.33 14.62
C ALA A 77 -0.75 6.31 15.51
N LYS A 78 -1.73 5.44 15.20
CA LYS A 78 -2.97 5.31 16.00
C LYS A 78 -2.73 4.78 17.41
N ALA A 79 -1.82 3.83 17.58
CA ALA A 79 -1.44 3.31 18.89
C ALA A 79 -0.76 4.38 19.75
N THR A 80 0.11 5.20 19.15
CA THR A 80 0.76 6.33 19.83
C THR A 80 -0.27 7.36 20.28
N ASP A 81 -1.17 7.79 19.39
CA ASP A 81 -2.23 8.74 19.71
C ASP A 81 -3.13 8.23 20.84
N THR A 82 -3.47 6.94 20.80
CA THR A 82 -4.32 6.31 21.82
C THR A 82 -3.60 6.20 23.15
N ALA A 83 -2.31 5.81 23.16
CA ALA A 83 -1.50 5.77 24.37
C ALA A 83 -1.40 7.15 25.03
N ASN A 84 -1.21 8.20 24.24
CA ASN A 84 -1.19 9.58 24.72
C ASN A 84 -2.54 9.96 25.36
N ARG A 85 -3.65 9.62 24.70
CA ARG A 85 -4.99 9.88 25.24
C ARG A 85 -5.26 9.10 26.53
N ILE A 86 -4.84 7.84 26.62
CA ILE A 86 -4.95 7.05 27.85
C ILE A 86 -4.18 7.72 28.98
N ASN A 87 -2.97 8.22 28.72
CA ASN A 87 -2.17 8.93 29.71
C ASN A 87 -2.84 10.24 30.17
N GLU A 88 -3.50 10.98 29.28
CA GLU A 88 -4.30 12.16 29.65
C GLU A 88 -5.49 11.80 30.55
N LEU A 89 -6.18 10.70 30.26
CA LEU A 89 -7.29 10.22 31.07
C LEU A 89 -6.82 9.72 32.45
N LEU A 90 -5.68 9.05 32.52
CA LEU A 90 -5.08 8.60 33.78
C LEU A 90 -4.68 9.76 34.69
N LYS A 91 -4.28 10.92 34.14
CA LYS A 91 -4.05 12.12 34.94
C LYS A 91 -5.32 12.60 35.64
N GLN A 92 -6.48 12.38 35.03
CA GLN A 92 -7.80 12.77 35.57
C GLN A 92 -8.36 11.69 36.50
N SER A 93 -7.99 10.42 36.31
CA SER A 93 -8.46 9.29 37.12
C SER A 93 -7.34 8.28 37.43
N PRO A 94 -6.39 8.63 38.32
CA PRO A 94 -5.18 7.83 38.54
C PRO A 94 -5.41 6.44 39.14
N SER A 95 -6.56 6.19 39.75
CA SER A 95 -6.93 4.91 40.35
C SER A 95 -7.66 3.96 39.39
N ASP A 96 -8.01 4.42 38.18
CA ASP A 96 -8.74 3.62 37.19
C ASP A 96 -7.89 2.45 36.68
N GLN A 97 -8.27 1.23 37.07
CA GLN A 97 -7.55 0.01 36.70
C GLN A 97 -7.77 -0.38 35.24
N THR A 98 -8.91 -0.01 34.65
CA THR A 98 -9.21 -0.25 33.24
C THR A 98 -8.28 0.58 32.37
N LEU A 99 -8.12 1.87 32.69
CA LEU A 99 -7.19 2.74 31.97
C LEU A 99 -5.73 2.30 32.13
N LYS A 100 -5.34 1.80 33.31
CA LYS A 100 -4.00 1.22 33.52
C LYS A 100 -3.76 -0.02 32.67
N SER A 101 -4.75 -0.92 32.60
CA SER A 101 -4.69 -2.11 31.74
C SER A 101 -4.54 -1.70 30.28
N CYS A 102 -5.33 -0.73 29.79
CA CYS A 102 -5.19 -0.18 28.45
C CYS A 102 -3.79 0.41 28.22
N ALA A 103 -3.25 1.17 29.18
CA ALA A 103 -1.90 1.75 29.06
C ALA A 103 -0.84 0.66 28.90
N THR A 104 -0.91 -0.43 29.66
CA THR A 104 -0.03 -1.58 29.52
C THR A 104 -0.17 -2.23 28.16
N SER A 105 -1.39 -2.49 27.67
CA SER A 105 -1.60 -3.10 26.36
C SER A 105 -1.05 -2.24 25.23
N TYR A 106 -1.32 -0.93 25.23
CA TYR A 106 -0.80 -0.03 24.21
C TYR A 106 0.72 0.17 24.31
N HIS A 107 1.29 0.07 25.50
CA HIS A 107 2.74 0.02 25.66
C HIS A 107 3.32 -1.22 24.96
N THR A 108 2.77 -2.42 25.23
CA THR A 108 3.18 -3.67 24.57
C THR A 108 3.08 -3.57 23.04
N ILE A 109 1.95 -3.08 22.52
CA ILE A 109 1.75 -2.89 21.07
C ILE A 109 2.88 -2.04 20.47
N LEU A 110 3.27 -0.96 21.15
CA LEU A 110 4.28 -0.02 20.64
C LEU A 110 5.71 -0.56 20.75
N VAL A 111 6.03 -1.34 21.78
CA VAL A 111 7.41 -1.77 22.07
C VAL A 111 7.72 -3.20 21.61
N ALA A 112 6.70 -4.03 21.38
CA ALA A 112 6.84 -5.42 20.97
C ALA A 112 6.16 -5.68 19.62
N ASP A 113 4.83 -5.56 19.55
CA ASP A 113 4.04 -6.04 18.40
C ASP A 113 4.36 -5.27 17.11
N ILE A 114 4.44 -3.93 17.17
CA ILE A 114 4.79 -3.11 16.01
C ILE A 114 6.21 -3.39 15.51
N PRO A 115 7.25 -3.41 16.38
CA PRO A 115 8.58 -3.84 15.98
C PRO A 115 8.61 -5.24 15.37
N GLU A 116 7.91 -6.21 15.96
CA GLU A 116 7.86 -7.59 15.47
C GLU A 116 7.23 -7.66 14.07
N ALA A 117 6.07 -7.04 13.86
CA ALA A 117 5.41 -6.97 12.57
C ALA A 117 6.31 -6.31 11.50
N SER A 118 7.00 -5.22 11.85
CA SER A 118 7.96 -4.56 10.96
C SER A 118 9.10 -5.49 10.57
N GLN A 119 9.65 -6.27 11.51
CA GLN A 119 10.68 -7.26 11.23
C GLN A 119 10.16 -8.41 10.35
N GLY A 120 8.92 -8.86 10.58
CA GLY A 120 8.25 -9.85 9.74
C GLY A 120 8.25 -9.46 8.26
N PHE A 121 7.84 -8.24 7.94
CA PHE A 121 7.90 -7.72 6.58
C PHE A 121 9.34 -7.57 6.06
N LYS A 122 10.27 -7.13 6.91
CA LYS A 122 11.69 -6.96 6.54
C LYS A 122 12.37 -8.27 6.16
N LEU A 123 12.05 -9.34 6.88
CA LEU A 123 12.62 -10.67 6.68
C LEU A 123 11.86 -11.50 5.64
N GLY A 124 10.79 -10.95 5.06
CA GLY A 124 9.91 -11.69 4.14
C GLY A 124 9.12 -12.81 4.81
N ASN A 125 8.96 -12.75 6.14
CA ASN A 125 8.15 -13.69 6.91
C ASN A 125 6.95 -12.95 7.53
N PRO A 126 5.88 -12.71 6.75
CA PRO A 126 4.72 -11.93 7.20
C PRO A 126 3.90 -12.62 8.30
N LYS A 127 4.22 -13.88 8.66
CA LYS A 127 3.57 -14.57 9.79
C LYS A 127 3.85 -13.92 11.14
N PHE A 128 4.95 -13.16 11.25
CA PHE A 128 5.24 -12.35 12.44
C PHE A 128 4.40 -11.06 12.50
N ALA A 129 3.51 -10.83 11.52
CA ALA A 129 2.61 -9.68 11.48
C ALA A 129 1.12 -10.10 11.55
N GLU A 130 0.82 -11.37 11.83
CA GLU A 130 -0.53 -11.94 12.07
C GLU A 130 -0.82 -12.04 13.57
#